data_AF-A0A644W443-F1
#
_entry.id   AF-A0A644W443-F1
#
_cell.length_a   1.000
_cell.length_b   1.000
_cell.length_c   1.000
_cell.angle_alpha   90.00
_cell.angle_beta   90.00
_cell.angle_gamma   90.00
#
_symmetry.space_group_name_H-M   'P 1'
#
loop_
_entity.id
_entity.type
_entity.pdbx_description
1 polymer ?
#
loop_
_entity_poly.entity_id
_entity_poly.type
_entity_poly.pdbx_seq_one_letter_code
_entity_poly.pdbx_strand_id
1 'polypeptide(L)'
;MVNTLLVNALKYSDYRVKWLIADINEKIEIDEERTRAHNAFISSCDSLARNMLLNGEDATWRSQIGKERKAIGDFAVLLVAVMGLKAR
;
A
#
# COMPACT_ATOMS: atom_id res chain seq x y z
N MET A 1 6.24 -6.62 -11.32
CA MET A 1 5.96 -5.39 -10.53
C MET A 1 4.59 -5.38 -9.89
N VAL A 2 3.51 -5.77 -10.60
CA VAL A 2 2.17 -5.86 -9.99
C VAL A 2 2.16 -6.73 -8.73
N ASN A 3 2.71 -7.95 -8.78
CA ASN A 3 2.78 -8.83 -7.60
C ASN A 3 3.49 -8.18 -6.39
N THR A 4 4.61 -7.47 -6.62
CA THR A 4 5.32 -6.75 -5.57
C THR A 4 4.45 -5.68 -4.91
N LEU A 5 3.67 -4.94 -5.71
CA LEU A 5 2.72 -3.96 -5.20
C LEU A 5 1.64 -4.64 -4.36
N LEU A 6 1.05 -5.75 -4.83
CA LEU A 6 0.02 -6.49 -4.10
C LEU A 6 0.53 -7.01 -2.75
N VAL A 7 1.73 -7.59 -2.73
CA VAL A 7 2.38 -8.09 -1.50
C VAL A 7 2.66 -6.94 -0.52
N ASN A 8 3.15 -5.80 -1.00
CA ASN A 8 3.38 -4.64 -0.14
C ASN A 8 2.07 -4.03 0.39
N ALA A 9 1.00 -4.05 -0.41
CA ALA A 9 -0.33 -3.62 0.01
C ALA A 9 -0.86 -4.49 1.16
N LEU A 10 -0.74 -5.81 1.02
CA LEU A 10 -1.10 -6.77 2.07
C LEU A 10 -0.31 -6.51 3.36
N LYS A 11 1.03 -6.41 3.26
CA LYS A 11 1.89 -6.20 4.42
C LYS A 11 1.59 -4.88 5.14
N TYR A 12 1.44 -3.79 4.40
CA TYR A 12 1.10 -2.50 5.00
C TYR A 12 -0.31 -2.51 5.63
N SER A 13 -1.29 -3.11 4.94
CA SER A 13 -2.67 -3.19 5.45
C SER A 13 -2.75 -4.00 6.74
N ASP A 14 -2.01 -5.11 6.84
CA ASP A 14 -1.87 -5.89 8.06
C ASP A 14 -1.36 -5.03 9.23
N TYR A 15 -0.23 -4.33 9.06
CA TYR A 15 0.28 -3.43 10.10
C TYR A 15 -0.67 -2.29 10.43
N ARG A 16 -1.39 -1.74 9.45
CA ARG A 16 -2.34 -0.64 9.67
C ARG A 16 -3.53 -1.09 10.51
N VAL A 17 -4.05 -2.28 10.27
CA VAL A 17 -5.14 -2.87 11.05
C VAL A 17 -4.64 -3.29 12.44
N LYS A 18 -3.46 -3.92 12.54
CA LYS A 18 -2.83 -4.24 13.83
C LYS A 18 -2.63 -2.99 14.68
N TRP A 19 -2.10 -1.92 14.10
CA TRP A 19 -1.92 -0.65 14.80
C TRP A 19 -3.24 -0.06 15.30
N LEU A 20 -4.35 -0.22 14.57
CA LEU A 20 -5.66 0.28 15.01
C LEU A 20 -6.14 -0.42 16.30
N ILE A 21 -5.95 -1.73 16.40
CA ILE A 21 -6.43 -2.55 17.52
C ILE A 21 -5.41 -2.69 18.67
N ALA A 22 -4.17 -2.28 18.45
CA ALA A 22 -3.08 -2.35 19.41
C ALA A 22 -3.23 -1.36 20.57
N ASP A 23 -2.71 -1.76 21.73
CA ASP A 23 -2.50 -0.86 22.87
C ASP A 23 -1.33 0.12 22.62
N ILE A 24 -1.05 0.98 23.59
CA ILE A 24 -0.02 2.02 23.42
C ILE A 24 1.40 1.45 23.30
N ASN A 25 1.73 0.38 24.01
CA ASN A 25 3.05 -0.23 23.98
C ASN A 25 3.26 -0.97 22.66
N GLU A 26 2.25 -1.74 22.25
CA GLU A 26 2.25 -2.45 20.96
C GLU A 26 2.33 -1.48 19.78
N LYS A 27 1.67 -0.32 19.87
CA LYS A 27 1.77 0.74 18.83
C LYS A 27 3.19 1.24 18.65
N ILE A 28 3.92 1.45 19.75
CA ILE A 28 5.31 1.89 19.71
C ILE A 28 6.18 0.85 18.99
N GLU A 29 5.97 -0.44 19.28
CA GLU A 29 6.71 -1.53 18.64
C GLU A 29 6.40 -1.66 17.14
N ILE A 30 5.13 -1.49 16.75
CA ILE A 30 4.68 -1.68 15.37
C ILE A 30 4.99 -0.47 14.47
N ASP A 31 5.14 0.73 15.04
CA ASP A 31 5.18 1.98 14.28
C ASP A 31 6.31 2.04 13.25
N GLU A 32 7.49 1.53 13.62
CA GLU A 32 8.63 1.48 12.71
C GLU A 32 8.36 0.54 11.52
N GLU A 33 7.88 -0.67 11.79
CA GLU A 33 7.60 -1.66 10.75
C GLU A 33 6.45 -1.21 9.84
N ARG A 34 5.41 -0.61 10.43
CA ARG A 34 4.32 0.02 9.68
C ARG A 34 4.85 1.10 8.74
N THR A 35 5.78 1.93 9.20
CA THR A 35 6.40 2.99 8.39
C THR A 35 7.24 2.40 7.25
N ARG A 36 8.04 1.36 7.53
CA ARG A 36 8.81 0.63 6.51
C ARG A 36 7.91 0.00 5.45
N ALA A 37 6.85 -0.70 5.87
CA ALA A 37 5.88 -1.31 4.97
C ALA A 37 5.17 -0.27 4.09
N HIS A 38 4.79 0.88 4.68
CA HIS A 38 4.17 1.96 3.91
C HIS A 38 5.11 2.53 2.84
N ASN A 39 6.38 2.77 3.20
CA ASN A 39 7.38 3.26 2.25
C ASN A 39 7.61 2.27 1.10
N ALA A 40 7.67 0.96 1.41
CA ALA A 40 7.78 -0.09 0.40
C ALA A 40 6.56 -0.09 -0.54
N PHE A 41 5.35 0.06 -0.01
CA PHE A 41 4.14 0.15 -0.82
C PHE A 41 4.14 1.38 -1.74
N ILE A 42 4.45 2.57 -1.21
CA ILE A 42 4.58 3.80 -2.01
C ILE A 42 5.60 3.60 -3.15
N SER A 43 6.79 3.09 -2.82
CA SER A 43 7.84 2.84 -3.81
C SER A 43 7.40 1.85 -4.90
N SER A 44 6.62 0.82 -4.55
CA SER A 44 6.06 -0.12 -5.52
C SER A 44 4.99 0.51 -6.42
N CYS A 45 4.19 1.45 -5.90
CA CYS A 45 3.25 2.24 -6.71
C CYS A 45 3.99 3.09 -7.74
N ASP A 46 5.02 3.80 -7.30
CA ASP A 46 5.82 4.68 -8.17
C ASP A 46 6.59 3.88 -9.22
N SER A 47 7.16 2.74 -8.84
CA SER A 47 7.89 1.86 -9.75
C SER A 47 6.98 1.25 -10.82
N LEU A 48 5.78 0.80 -10.43
CA LEU A 48 4.81 0.25 -11.38
C LEU A 48 4.34 1.33 -12.35
N ALA A 49 3.92 2.49 -11.85
CA ALA A 49 3.45 3.59 -12.69
C ALA A 49 4.52 4.05 -13.69
N ARG A 50 5.79 4.15 -13.24
CA ARG A 50 6.91 4.48 -14.12
C ARG A 50 7.11 3.45 -15.22
N ASN A 51 7.05 2.16 -14.90
CA ASN A 51 7.21 1.13 -15.92
C ASN A 51 6.05 1.12 -16.92
N MET A 52 4.81 1.29 -16.45
CA MET A 52 3.64 1.43 -17.33
C MET A 52 3.85 2.55 -18.35
N LEU A 53 4.28 3.74 -17.90
CA LEU A 53 4.58 4.87 -18.79
C LEU A 53 5.70 4.54 -19.80
N LEU A 54 6.77 3.86 -19.36
CA LEU A 54 7.86 3.44 -20.25
C LEU A 54 7.41 2.45 -21.33
N ASN A 55 6.37 1.66 -21.06
CA ASN A 55 5.78 0.73 -22.03
C ASN A 55 4.65 1.37 -22.87
N GLY A 56 4.35 2.66 -22.68
CA GLY A 56 3.24 3.34 -23.36
C GLY A 56 1.85 3.00 -22.80
N GLU A 57 1.77 2.48 -21.58
CA GLU A 57 0.52 2.18 -20.88
C GLU A 57 0.01 3.39 -20.06
N ASP A 58 -1.29 3.41 -19.75
CA ASP A 58 -1.89 4.44 -18.90
C ASP A 58 -1.54 4.24 -17.41
N ALA A 59 -0.94 5.26 -16.80
CA ALA A 59 -0.62 5.26 -15.36
C ALA A 59 -1.38 6.35 -14.58
N THR A 60 -2.52 6.84 -15.10
CA THR A 60 -3.29 7.93 -14.47
C THR A 60 -3.85 7.56 -13.10
N TRP A 61 -4.07 6.28 -12.84
CA TRP A 61 -4.46 5.78 -11.53
C TRP A 61 -3.52 6.28 -10.42
N ARG A 62 -2.21 6.36 -10.70
CA ARG A 62 -1.21 6.79 -9.71
C ARG A 62 -1.33 8.28 -9.40
N SER A 63 -1.63 9.12 -10.39
CA SER A 63 -1.83 10.55 -10.19
C SER A 63 -3.16 10.85 -9.51
N GLN A 64 -4.20 10.06 -9.80
CA GLN A 64 -5.53 10.19 -9.17
C GLN A 64 -5.51 9.93 -7.65
N ILE A 65 -4.65 9.03 -7.16
CA ILE A 65 -4.48 8.81 -5.71
C ILE A 65 -3.85 10.05 -5.03
N GLY A 66 -3.03 10.80 -5.76
CA GLY A 66 -2.31 11.97 -5.26
C GLY A 66 -1.00 11.63 -4.54
N LYS A 67 -0.41 12.64 -3.89
CA LYS A 67 0.89 12.54 -3.18
C LYS A 67 0.75 12.35 -1.67
N GLU A 68 -0.47 12.50 -1.15
CA GLU A 68 -0.74 12.38 0.28
C GLU A 68 -0.51 10.95 0.74
N ARG A 69 0.43 10.77 1.68
CA ARG A 69 0.77 9.45 2.22
C ARG A 69 -0.47 8.75 2.78
N LYS A 70 -1.38 9.49 3.43
CA LYS A 70 -2.62 8.93 3.95
C LYS A 70 -3.48 8.32 2.83
N ALA A 71 -3.68 9.06 1.73
CA ALA A 71 -4.47 8.59 0.59
C ALA A 71 -3.85 7.36 -0.09
N ILE A 72 -2.52 7.33 -0.21
CA ILE A 72 -1.80 6.14 -0.72
C ILE A 72 -2.01 4.94 0.22
N GLY A 73 -1.94 5.17 1.53
CA GLY A 73 -2.25 4.14 2.51
C GLY A 73 -3.70 3.65 2.46
N ASP A 74 -4.66 4.53 2.24
CA ASP A 74 -6.08 4.18 2.08
C ASP A 74 -6.29 3.33 0.82
N PHE A 75 -5.59 3.66 -0.27
CA PHE A 75 -5.57 2.86 -1.50
C PHE A 75 -5.03 1.44 -1.27
N ALA A 76 -3.98 1.26 -0.45
CA ALA A 76 -3.46 -0.05 -0.11
C ALA A 76 -4.53 -0.95 0.53
N VAL A 77 -5.28 -0.39 1.49
CA VAL A 77 -6.33 -1.13 2.20
C VAL A 77 -7.51 -1.43 1.29
N LEU A 78 -7.92 -0.49 0.44
CA LEU A 78 -8.96 -0.71 -0.56
C LEU A 78 -8.59 -1.86 -1.51
N LEU A 79 -7.35 -1.89 -1.99
CA LEU A 79 -6.84 -2.94 -2.86
C LEU A 79 -6.91 -4.32 -2.18
N VAL A 80 -6.49 -4.41 -0.91
CA VAL A 80 -6.57 -5.66 -0.13
C VAL A 80 -8.02 -6.10 0.09
N ALA A 81 -8.94 -5.16 0.37
CA ALA A 81 -10.36 -5.47 0.51
C ALA A 81 -10.94 -6.07 -0.79
N VAL A 82 -10.64 -5.45 -1.94
CA VAL A 82 -11.05 -5.97 -3.25
C VAL A 82 -10.42 -7.34 -3.54
N MET A 83 -9.14 -7.54 -3.22
CA MET A 83 -8.47 -8.84 -3.36
C MET A 83 -9.15 -9.93 -2.52
N GLY A 84 -9.49 -9.62 -1.27
CA GLY A 84 -10.20 -10.53 -0.38
C GLY A 84 -11.57 -10.93 -0.94
N LEU A 85 -12.32 -9.98 -1.53
CA LEU A 85 -13.59 -10.28 -2.21
C LEU A 85 -13.41 -11.18 -3.43
N LYS A 86 -12.31 -11.01 -4.19
CA LYS A 86 -12.02 -11.82 -5.40
C LYS A 86 -11.47 -13.21 -5.11
N ALA A 87 -10.92 -13.46 -3.92
CA ALA A 87 -10.37 -14.75 -3.51
C ALA A 87 -11.43 -15.75 -3.03
N ARG A 88 -12.72 -15.40 -3.14
CA ARG A 88 -13.88 -16.21 -2.76
C ARG A 88 -14.11 -17.39 -3.69
#